data_AF-Q6T1G1-F1
#
_entry.id   AF-Q6T1G1-F1
#
_cell.length_a   1.000
_cell.length_b   1.000
_cell.length_c   1.000
_cell.angle_alpha   90.00
_cell.angle_beta   90.00
_cell.angle_gamma   90.00
#
_symmetry.space_group_name_H-M   'P 1'
#
loop_
_entity.id
_entity.type
_entity.pdbx_description
1 polymer ?
#
loop_
_entity_poly.entity_id
_entity_poly.type
_entity_poly.pdbx_seq_one_letter_code
_entity_poly.pdbx_strand_id
1 'polypeptide(L)' 'EFATALEAALKGWGYAVITDGKVGKDLKPVELAYWIDGVDGQVLARLSTPSIALGRAYTATPAGAVPASPLSIMQRK' A
#
# COMPACT_ATOMS: atom_id res chain seq x y z
N GLU A 1 6.97 4.62 -10.64
CA GLU A 1 5.53 4.87 -10.93
C GLU A 1 4.62 4.62 -9.73
N PHE A 2 4.35 3.37 -9.30
CA PHE A 2 3.43 3.13 -8.16
C PHE A 2 3.93 3.71 -6.83
N ALA A 3 5.23 3.53 -6.51
CA ALA A 3 5.84 4.06 -5.30
C ALA A 3 5.60 5.58 -5.15
N THR A 4 5.78 6.31 -6.24
CA THR A 4 5.60 7.76 -6.33
C THR A 4 4.12 8.16 -6.16
N ALA A 5 3.21 7.42 -6.78
CA ALA A 5 1.78 7.66 -6.66
C ALA A 5 1.27 7.39 -5.23
N LEU A 6 1.75 6.33 -4.58
CA LEU A 6 1.45 6.02 -3.19
C LEU A 6 1.97 7.10 -2.24
N GLU A 7 3.21 7.56 -2.46
CA GLU A 7 3.79 8.66 -1.69
C GLU A 7 2.94 9.95 -1.82
N ALA A 8 2.55 10.31 -3.05
CA ALA A 8 1.73 11.48 -3.31
C ALA A 8 0.34 11.38 -2.66
N ALA A 9 -0.30 10.22 -2.72
CA ALA A 9 -1.59 9.98 -2.09
C ALA A 9 -1.51 10.08 -0.55
N LEU A 10 -0.47 9.48 0.06
CA LEU A 10 -0.24 9.57 1.50
C LEU A 10 0.01 11.01 1.95
N LYS A 11 0.85 11.75 1.21
CA LYS A 11 1.06 13.19 1.43
C LYS A 11 -0.25 13.97 1.28
N GLY A 12 -1.08 13.64 0.30
CA GLY A 12 -2.41 14.24 0.07
C GLY A 12 -3.41 13.94 1.20
N TRP A 13 -3.29 12.79 1.86
CA TRP A 13 -4.07 12.44 3.06
C TRP A 13 -3.51 13.04 4.35
N GLY A 14 -2.40 13.79 4.30
CA GLY A 14 -1.78 14.46 5.45
C GLY A 14 -0.71 13.63 6.16
N TYR A 15 -0.26 12.51 5.59
CA TYR A 15 0.82 11.70 6.15
C TYR A 15 2.19 12.18 5.68
N ALA A 16 3.17 12.20 6.59
CA ALA A 16 4.57 12.42 6.26
C ALA A 16 5.21 11.12 5.79
N VAL A 17 5.49 11.02 4.49
CA VAL A 17 6.19 9.86 3.92
C VAL A 17 7.70 10.08 3.96
N ILE A 18 8.41 9.16 4.60
CA ILE A 18 9.87 9.19 4.72
C ILE A 18 10.42 8.03 3.90
N THR A 19 10.96 8.33 2.72
CA THR A 19 11.64 7.37 1.85
C THR A 19 13.16 7.34 2.07
N ASP A 20 13.73 8.42 2.62
CA ASP A 20 15.18 8.62 2.75
C ASP A 20 15.79 7.95 4.00
N GLY A 21 14.99 7.21 4.79
CA GLY A 21 15.43 6.57 6.04
C GLY A 21 15.84 7.54 7.17
N LYS A 22 15.80 8.85 6.91
CA LYS A 22 16.12 9.90 7.88
C LYS A 22 14.91 10.19 8.76
N VAL A 23 14.80 9.38 9.79
CA VAL A 23 13.80 9.55 10.84
C VAL A 23 14.36 10.52 11.88
N GLY A 24 13.69 11.66 12.08
CA GLY A 24 14.01 12.54 13.21
C GLY A 24 13.81 11.79 14.53
N LYS A 25 14.66 12.02 15.53
CA LYS A 25 14.72 11.29 16.81
C LYS A 25 13.37 11.14 17.56
N ASP A 26 12.40 12.01 17.28
CA ASP A 26 11.08 12.04 17.93
C ASP A 26 9.94 11.53 17.04
N LEU A 27 10.23 11.13 15.80
CA LEU A 27 9.24 10.52 14.90
C LEU A 27 9.26 9.00 15.09
N LYS A 28 8.09 8.40 15.32
CA LYS A 28 7.86 6.96 15.22
C LYS A 28 7.23 6.66 13.85
N PRO A 29 8.03 6.61 12.77
CA PRO A 29 7.51 6.27 11.47
C PRO A 29 6.99 4.84 11.51
N VAL A 30 5.88 4.62 10.84
CA VAL A 30 5.36 3.29 10.62
C VAL A 30 5.99 2.79 9.33
N GLU A 31 6.78 1.73 9.42
CA GLU A 31 7.31 1.08 8.22
C GLU A 31 6.14 0.64 7.35
N LEU A 32 6.13 1.04 6.09
CA LEU A 32 5.05 0.73 5.16
C LEU A 32 5.63 -0.05 3.99
N ALA A 33 5.51 -1.36 4.06
CA ALA A 33 5.85 -2.24 2.95
C ALA A 33 4.63 -2.37 2.03
N TYR A 34 4.82 -2.26 0.73
CA TYR A 34 3.78 -2.53 -0.26
C TYR A 34 4.26 -3.58 -1.25
N TRP A 35 3.31 -4.32 -1.81
CA TRP A 35 3.57 -5.30 -2.86
C TRP A 35 2.41 -5.25 -3.85
N ILE A 36 2.74 -5.13 -5.13
CA ILE A 36 1.80 -5.33 -6.23
C ILE A 36 2.31 -6.49 -7.05
N ASP A 37 1.46 -7.49 -7.23
CA ASP A 37 1.76 -8.67 -8.03
C ASP A 37 0.65 -8.95 -9.03
N GLY A 38 1.00 -9.42 -10.22
CA GLY A 38 0.03 -9.81 -11.25
C GLY A 38 -0.11 -11.32 -11.26
N VAL A 39 -1.27 -11.85 -10.85
CA VAL A 39 -1.56 -13.29 -10.82
C VAL A 39 -2.85 -13.55 -11.60
N ASP A 40 -2.79 -14.40 -12.63
CA ASP A 40 -3.96 -14.84 -13.42
C ASP A 40 -4.85 -13.70 -13.97
N GLY A 41 -4.23 -12.63 -14.49
CA GLY A 41 -4.97 -11.46 -15.02
C GLY A 41 -5.59 -10.56 -13.94
N GLN A 42 -5.31 -10.87 -12.67
CA GLN A 42 -5.61 -10.03 -11.52
C GLN A 42 -4.33 -9.39 -10.98
N VAL A 43 -4.50 -8.24 -10.35
CA VAL A 43 -3.48 -7.46 -9.69
C VAL A 43 -3.76 -7.55 -8.19
N LEU A 44 -2.92 -8.25 -7.46
CA LEU A 44 -2.94 -8.27 -6.00
C LEU A 44 -2.15 -7.08 -5.48
N ALA A 45 -2.85 -6.14 -4.85
CA ALA A 45 -2.23 -5.06 -4.11
C ALA A 45 -2.25 -5.39 -2.61
N ARG A 46 -1.09 -5.38 -1.99
CA ARG A 46 -0.91 -5.58 -0.55
C ARG A 46 -0.14 -4.38 0.03
N LEU A 47 -0.59 -3.91 1.17
CA LEU A 47 0.03 -2.84 1.95
C LEU A 47 0.13 -3.32 3.39
N SER A 48 1.33 -3.45 3.92
CA SER A 48 1.59 -3.93 5.27
C SER A 48 2.42 -2.94 6.08
N THR A 49 1.97 -2.72 7.31
CA THR A 49 2.68 -2.09 8.40
C THR A 49 3.10 -3.16 9.43
N PRO A 50 3.89 -2.80 10.47
CA PRO A 50 4.22 -3.71 11.55
C PRO A 50 2.98 -4.28 12.27
N SER A 51 1.90 -3.51 12.34
CA SER A 51 0.68 -3.87 13.08
C SER A 51 -0.45 -4.41 12.20
N ILE A 52 -0.50 -4.07 10.90
CA ILE A 52 -1.59 -4.48 10.01
C ILE A 52 -1.08 -4.81 8.62
N ALA A 53 -1.71 -5.77 7.95
CA ALA A 53 -1.55 -6.00 6.53
C ALA A 53 -2.91 -5.93 5.84
N LEU A 54 -3.03 -5.02 4.88
CA LEU A 54 -4.17 -4.82 4.01
C LEU A 54 -3.87 -5.49 2.68
N GLY A 55 -4.82 -6.23 2.13
CA GLY A 55 -4.68 -6.89 0.83
C GLY A 55 -5.97 -6.84 0.03
N ARG A 56 -5.87 -6.59 -1.27
CA ARG A 56 -7.01 -6.62 -2.18
C ARG A 56 -6.58 -7.05 -3.58
N ALA A 57 -7.35 -7.95 -4.17
CA ALA A 57 -7.21 -8.31 -5.57
C ALA A 57 -8.08 -7.39 -6.43
N TYR A 58 -7.52 -6.97 -7.56
CA TYR A 58 -8.18 -6.17 -8.58
C TYR A 58 -8.08 -6.90 -9.92
N THR A 59 -9.11 -6.93 -10.73
CA THR A 59 -9.01 -7.34 -12.13
C THR A 59 -8.61 -6.13 -12.96
N ALA A 60 -7.52 -6.24 -13.72
CA ALA A 60 -7.12 -5.20 -14.66
C ALA A 60 -8.05 -5.26 -15.88
N THR A 61 -8.86 -4.22 -16.06
CA THR A 61 -9.74 -4.06 -17.22
C THR A 61 -9.24 -2.89 -18.08
N PRO A 62 -9.61 -2.82 -19.37
CA PRO A 62 -9.23 -1.69 -20.24
C PRO A 62 -9.70 -0.32 -19.72
N ALA A 63 -10.74 -0.30 -18.88
CA ALA A 63 -11.28 0.91 -18.26
C ALA A 63 -10.64 1.24 -16.89
N GLY A 64 -9.74 0.39 -16.38
CA GLY A 64 -9.10 0.54 -15.08
C GLY A 64 -9.12 -0.73 -14.24
N ALA A 65 -8.87 -0.60 -12.93
CA ALA A 65 -8.83 -1.73 -12.01
C ALA A 65 -10.19 -1.92 -11.30
N VAL A 66 -10.85 -3.05 -11.53
CA VAL A 66 -12.12 -3.41 -10.86
C VAL A 66 -11.81 -4.30 -9.66
N PRO A 67 -12.38 -4.09 -8.47
CA PRO A 67 -12.12 -4.96 -7.33
C PRO A 67 -12.61 -6.38 -7.58
N ALA A 68 -11.68 -7.33 -7.56
CA ALA A 68 -11.95 -8.77 -7.72
C ALA A 68 -12.24 -9.44 -6.37
N SER A 69 -11.76 -8.87 -5.26
CA SER A 69 -11.97 -9.39 -3.91
C SER A 69 -12.43 -8.32 -2.90
N PRO A 70 -13.06 -8.75 -1.77
CA PRO A 70 -13.19 -7.93 -0.58
C PRO A 70 -11.82 -7.47 -0.06
N LEU A 71 -11.80 -6.36 0.69
CA LEU A 71 -10.60 -5.90 1.38
C LEU A 71 -10.29 -6.84 2.55
N SER A 72 -9.13 -7.49 2.51
CA SER A 72 -8.64 -8.32 3.60
C SER A 72 -7.78 -7.48 4.54
N ILE A 73 -8.07 -7.57 5.83
CA ILE A 73 -7.33 -6.87 6.89
C ILE A 73 -6.80 -7.93 7.86
N MET A 74 -5.48 -8.07 7.93
CA MET A 74 -4.80 -8.95 8.86
C MET A 74 -4.11 -8.11 9.93
N GLN A 75 -4.55 -8.22 11.18
CA GLN A 75 -3.89 -7.55 12.29
C GLN A 75 -2.76 -8.44 12.82
N ARG A 76 -1.53 -7.93 12.79
CA ARG A 76 -0.35 -8.55 13.41
C ARG A 76 -0.28 -8.04 14.85
N LYS A 77 -0.70 -8.89 15.80
CA LYS A 77 -0.50 -8.65 17.23
C LYS A 77 0.91 -9.03 17.65
#